data_AF-A0A1G6IN92-F1
#
_entry.id   AF-A0A1G6IN92-F1
#
_cell.length_a   1.000
_cell.length_b   1.000
_cell.length_c   1.000
_cell.angle_alpha   90.00
_cell.angle_beta   90.00
_cell.angle_gamma   90.00
#
_symmetry.space_group_name_H-M   'P 1'
#
loop_
_entity.id
_entity.type
_entity.pdbx_description
1 polymer ?
#
loop_
_entity_poly.entity_id
_entity_poly.type
_entity_poly.pdbx_seq_one_letter_code
_entity_poly.pdbx_strand_id
1 'polypeptide(L)'
;MKLGDSVIVNQGIKAPDLEEFEIGGWQGRVVDIDTKSDNDNVLITIEWDSITLLQIPNNYIEQFEQEGLDWENMTLYESELEKTKPRDKKGDVKQTQEKLADIHYWASLGDEGIRISKVLDNVNPNDEMKCMQKWVEYLDNELSFPIHAFVLDSEDDFLIKIGDKVTIKSLPHFVDTYGIVACILLGSKKYYNPLCDLEAIDKTSADFQLIEDYKTWFANR
;
A
#
# COMPACT_ATOMS: atom_id res chain seq x y z
N MET A 1 -21.87 -8.45 -27.89
CA MET A 1 -21.61 -7.50 -26.78
C MET A 1 -21.04 -6.17 -27.33
N LYS A 2 -20.82 -5.09 -26.56
CA LYS A 2 -20.07 -3.89 -27.05
C LYS A 2 -19.28 -3.20 -25.92
N LEU A 3 -18.32 -2.37 -26.31
CA LEU A 3 -17.54 -1.52 -25.39
C LEU A 3 -18.45 -0.71 -24.45
N GLY A 4 -18.12 -0.76 -23.16
CA GLY A 4 -18.83 -0.08 -22.08
C GLY A 4 -20.10 -0.77 -21.60
N ASP A 5 -20.55 -1.87 -22.21
CA ASP A 5 -21.61 -2.69 -21.63
C ASP A 5 -21.14 -3.29 -20.30
N SER A 6 -22.02 -3.36 -19.31
CA SER A 6 -21.78 -4.13 -18.09
C SER A 6 -22.10 -5.59 -18.29
N VAL A 7 -21.24 -6.45 -17.76
CA VAL A 7 -21.35 -7.91 -17.89
C VAL A 7 -21.20 -8.61 -16.55
N ILE A 8 -21.78 -9.80 -16.46
CA ILE A 8 -21.62 -10.74 -15.35
C ILE A 8 -21.06 -12.04 -15.90
N VAL A 9 -20.12 -12.64 -15.17
CA VAL A 9 -19.54 -13.94 -15.50
C VAL A 9 -20.51 -15.06 -15.13
N ASN A 10 -20.69 -16.03 -16.02
CA ASN A 10 -21.53 -17.18 -15.80
C ASN A 10 -21.05 -18.01 -14.59
N GLN A 11 -21.97 -18.68 -13.90
CA GLN A 11 -21.64 -19.52 -12.74
C GLN A 11 -20.72 -20.69 -13.13
N GLY A 12 -19.81 -21.09 -12.24
CA GLY A 12 -18.87 -22.19 -12.48
C GLY A 12 -17.66 -21.86 -13.36
N ILE A 13 -17.56 -20.63 -13.89
CA ILE A 13 -16.38 -20.16 -14.60
C ILE A 13 -15.25 -19.88 -13.61
N LYS A 14 -14.04 -20.31 -13.99
CA LYS A 14 -12.82 -20.13 -13.21
C LYS A 14 -11.92 -19.09 -13.87
N ALA A 15 -11.06 -18.45 -13.09
CA ALA A 15 -10.06 -17.55 -13.64
C ALA A 15 -9.10 -18.35 -14.56
N PRO A 16 -8.85 -17.91 -15.80
CA PRO A 16 -7.93 -18.56 -16.73
C PRO A 16 -6.50 -18.66 -16.17
N ASP A 17 -6.04 -17.61 -15.50
CA ASP A 17 -4.68 -17.54 -14.96
C ASP A 17 -4.54 -18.27 -13.62
N LEU A 18 -5.63 -18.47 -12.88
CA LEU A 18 -5.67 -19.21 -11.62
C LEU A 18 -6.93 -20.07 -11.51
N GLU A 19 -6.88 -21.29 -12.07
CA GLU A 19 -8.01 -22.23 -12.13
C GLU A 19 -8.59 -22.65 -10.75
N GLU A 20 -7.91 -22.33 -9.66
CA GLU A 20 -8.38 -22.55 -8.30
C GLU A 20 -9.44 -21.54 -7.83
N PHE A 21 -9.57 -20.40 -8.51
CA PHE A 21 -10.55 -19.36 -8.18
C PHE A 21 -11.78 -19.40 -9.11
N GLU A 22 -12.96 -19.62 -8.52
CA GLU A 22 -14.24 -19.47 -9.22
C GLU A 22 -14.63 -17.98 -9.25
N ILE A 23 -14.82 -17.44 -10.45
CA ILE A 23 -15.17 -16.03 -10.71
C ILE A 23 -16.62 -15.88 -11.17
N GLY A 24 -17.42 -16.96 -11.08
CA GLY A 24 -18.83 -16.93 -11.41
C GLY A 24 -19.59 -15.88 -10.59
N GLY A 25 -20.35 -15.03 -11.29
CA GLY A 25 -21.10 -13.93 -10.68
C GLY A 25 -20.30 -12.63 -10.50
N TRP A 26 -19.00 -12.61 -10.81
CA TRP A 26 -18.23 -11.38 -10.85
C TRP A 26 -18.73 -10.49 -11.98
N GLN A 27 -18.65 -9.17 -11.79
CA GLN A 27 -19.15 -8.22 -12.77
C GLN A 27 -18.13 -7.13 -13.07
N GLY A 28 -18.25 -6.58 -14.27
CA GLY A 28 -17.40 -5.50 -14.73
C GLY A 28 -17.94 -4.83 -15.99
N ARG A 29 -17.09 -4.08 -16.66
CA ARG A 29 -17.40 -3.38 -17.91
C ARG A 29 -16.46 -3.83 -19.01
N VAL A 30 -17.01 -3.99 -20.21
CA VAL A 30 -16.24 -4.35 -21.39
C VAL A 30 -15.33 -3.18 -21.79
N VAL A 31 -14.02 -3.42 -21.76
CA VAL A 31 -12.97 -2.45 -22.13
C VAL A 31 -12.26 -2.80 -23.43
N ASP A 32 -12.26 -4.07 -23.83
CA ASP A 32 -11.76 -4.50 -25.14
C ASP A 32 -12.56 -5.67 -25.71
N ILE A 33 -12.54 -5.81 -27.04
CA ILE A 33 -13.18 -6.89 -27.79
C ILE A 33 -12.22 -7.34 -28.88
N ASP A 34 -11.65 -8.53 -28.72
CA ASP A 34 -10.82 -9.16 -29.74
C ASP A 34 -11.65 -10.17 -30.56
N THR A 35 -11.85 -9.84 -31.84
CA THR A 35 -12.54 -10.70 -32.80
C THR A 35 -11.59 -11.43 -33.75
N LYS A 36 -10.28 -11.36 -33.52
CA LYS A 36 -9.24 -11.93 -34.38
C LYS A 36 -8.43 -13.03 -33.69
N SER A 37 -8.82 -13.44 -32.48
CA SER A 37 -8.16 -14.53 -31.76
C SER A 37 -8.26 -15.87 -32.51
N ASP A 38 -7.31 -16.77 -32.24
CA ASP A 38 -7.27 -18.10 -32.84
C ASP A 38 -8.60 -18.85 -32.62
N ASN A 39 -9.12 -19.46 -33.69
CA ASN A 39 -10.37 -20.25 -33.76
C ASN A 39 -11.71 -19.49 -33.87
N ASP A 40 -11.73 -18.24 -34.38
CA ASP A 40 -12.96 -17.44 -34.62
C ASP A 40 -13.82 -17.17 -33.36
N ASN A 41 -13.29 -17.46 -32.16
CA ASN A 41 -13.94 -17.11 -30.90
C ASN A 41 -13.74 -15.63 -30.62
N VAL A 42 -14.72 -15.00 -29.98
CA VAL A 42 -14.64 -13.60 -29.55
C VAL A 42 -14.18 -13.57 -28.10
N LEU A 43 -13.06 -12.90 -27.84
CA LEU A 43 -12.55 -12.61 -26.50
C LEU A 43 -12.97 -11.21 -26.07
N ILE A 44 -13.35 -11.10 -24.80
CA ILE A 44 -13.84 -9.89 -24.18
C ILE A 44 -12.98 -9.60 -22.96
N THR A 45 -12.32 -8.44 -22.95
CA THR A 45 -11.62 -7.94 -21.76
C THR A 45 -12.56 -7.07 -20.93
N ILE A 46 -12.61 -7.38 -19.64
CA ILE A 46 -13.51 -6.81 -18.65
C ILE A 46 -12.66 -6.10 -17.61
N GLU A 47 -12.95 -4.82 -17.35
CA GLU A 47 -12.50 -4.11 -16.14
C GLU A 47 -13.49 -4.42 -15.02
N TRP A 48 -13.01 -4.99 -13.91
CA TRP A 48 -13.88 -5.32 -12.79
C TRP A 48 -14.54 -4.08 -12.19
N ASP A 49 -15.81 -4.21 -11.79
CA ASP A 49 -16.49 -3.12 -11.11
C ASP A 49 -16.02 -2.99 -9.65
N SER A 50 -16.27 -1.83 -9.02
CA SER A 50 -15.74 -1.55 -7.68
C SER A 50 -16.20 -2.56 -6.62
N ILE A 51 -17.38 -3.16 -6.80
CA ILE A 51 -17.93 -4.15 -5.87
C ILE A 51 -17.23 -5.49 -6.04
N THR A 52 -16.96 -5.90 -7.27
CA THR A 52 -16.17 -7.10 -7.54
C THR A 52 -14.74 -6.93 -7.05
N LEU A 53 -14.09 -5.79 -7.31
CA LEU A 53 -12.75 -5.51 -6.80
C LEU A 53 -12.65 -5.64 -5.27
N LEU A 54 -13.63 -5.13 -4.52
CA LEU A 54 -13.69 -5.24 -3.06
C LEU A 54 -13.98 -6.67 -2.55
N GLN A 55 -14.40 -7.59 -3.43
CA GLN A 55 -14.66 -8.99 -3.11
C GLN A 55 -13.49 -9.90 -3.48
N ILE A 56 -12.53 -9.42 -4.28
CA ILE A 56 -11.33 -10.18 -4.62
C ILE A 56 -10.56 -10.47 -3.32
N PRO A 57 -10.22 -11.74 -3.04
CA PRO A 57 -9.42 -12.07 -1.87
C PRO A 57 -8.06 -11.37 -1.90
N ASN A 58 -7.61 -10.83 -0.76
CA ASN A 58 -6.33 -10.13 -0.69
C ASN A 58 -5.14 -10.97 -1.19
N ASN A 59 -5.12 -12.26 -0.87
CA ASN A 59 -4.06 -13.17 -1.31
C ASN A 59 -4.05 -13.37 -2.83
N TYR A 60 -5.18 -13.15 -3.52
CA TYR A 60 -5.25 -13.18 -4.98
C TYR A 60 -4.52 -11.96 -5.56
N ILE A 61 -4.81 -10.76 -5.05
CA ILE A 61 -4.18 -9.51 -5.52
C ILE A 61 -2.67 -9.54 -5.21
N GLU A 62 -2.29 -9.98 -4.02
CA GLU A 62 -0.87 -10.12 -3.64
C GLU A 62 -0.11 -11.06 -4.59
N GLN A 63 -0.69 -12.20 -4.97
CA GLN A 63 -0.07 -13.12 -5.92
C GLN A 63 0.06 -12.50 -7.30
N PHE A 64 -0.98 -11.80 -7.77
CA PHE A 64 -0.95 -11.12 -9.06
C PHE A 64 0.12 -10.03 -9.12
N GLU A 65 0.23 -9.20 -8.08
CA GLU A 65 1.30 -8.19 -7.97
C GLU A 65 2.71 -8.83 -7.99
N GLN A 66 2.91 -9.93 -7.26
CA GLN A 66 4.19 -10.66 -7.24
C GLN A 66 4.56 -11.26 -8.61
N GLU A 67 3.57 -11.76 -9.35
CA GLU A 67 3.75 -12.36 -10.66
C GLU A 67 3.74 -11.33 -11.81
N GLY A 68 3.44 -10.06 -11.51
CA GLY A 68 3.33 -8.99 -12.51
C GLY A 68 2.10 -9.14 -13.41
N LEU A 69 1.03 -9.72 -12.89
CA LEU A 69 -0.25 -9.95 -13.55
C LEU A 69 -1.25 -8.83 -13.22
N ASP A 70 -2.22 -8.63 -14.12
CA ASP A 70 -3.27 -7.62 -13.98
C ASP A 70 -4.49 -8.21 -13.24
N TRP A 71 -4.70 -7.80 -11.99
CA TRP A 71 -5.84 -8.22 -11.18
C TRP A 71 -7.07 -7.33 -11.39
N GLU A 72 -6.94 -6.21 -12.10
CA GLU A 72 -8.00 -5.25 -12.38
C GLU A 72 -8.86 -5.68 -13.57
N ASN A 73 -8.25 -6.39 -14.51
CA ASN A 73 -8.88 -6.82 -15.75
C ASN A 73 -8.90 -8.35 -15.90
N MET A 74 -9.83 -8.83 -16.72
CA MET A 74 -9.91 -10.25 -17.08
C MET A 74 -10.40 -10.43 -18.50
N THR A 75 -9.80 -11.37 -19.23
CA THR A 75 -10.20 -11.70 -20.60
C THR A 75 -10.89 -13.07 -20.64
N LEU A 76 -12.14 -13.09 -21.10
CA LEU A 76 -12.99 -14.28 -21.17
C LEU A 76 -13.64 -14.41 -22.54
N TYR A 77 -14.16 -15.59 -22.86
CA TYR A 77 -14.95 -15.76 -24.08
C TYR A 77 -16.30 -15.05 -23.97
N GLU A 78 -16.81 -14.50 -25.07
CA GLU A 78 -18.14 -13.88 -25.09
C GLU A 78 -19.24 -14.84 -24.57
N SER A 79 -19.09 -16.15 -24.80
CA SER A 79 -20.01 -17.19 -24.33
C SER A 79 -20.03 -17.40 -22.82
N GLU A 80 -19.02 -16.91 -22.10
CA GLU A 80 -18.90 -17.02 -20.63
C GLU A 80 -19.56 -15.85 -19.90
N LEU A 81 -20.15 -14.92 -20.66
CA LEU A 81 -20.62 -13.64 -20.15
C LEU A 81 -22.07 -13.39 -20.51
N GLU A 82 -22.79 -12.76 -19.59
CA GLU A 82 -24.12 -12.23 -19.81
C GLU A 82 -24.15 -10.71 -19.58
N LYS A 83 -24.99 -10.00 -20.32
CA LYS A 83 -25.19 -8.57 -20.08
C LYS A 83 -25.92 -8.35 -18.75
N THR A 84 -25.46 -7.38 -17.97
CA THR A 84 -26.07 -6.99 -16.70
C THR A 84 -26.23 -5.47 -16.61
N LYS A 85 -26.80 -4.99 -15.50
CA LYS A 85 -26.88 -3.57 -15.18
C LYS A 85 -25.60 -3.13 -14.45
N PRO A 86 -25.09 -1.92 -14.72
CA PRO A 86 -23.98 -1.37 -13.94
C PRO A 86 -24.39 -1.23 -12.47
N ARG A 87 -23.44 -1.50 -11.56
CA ARG A 87 -23.64 -1.38 -10.11
C ARG A 87 -22.95 -0.15 -9.51
N ASP A 88 -22.10 0.50 -10.28
CA ASP A 88 -21.18 1.57 -9.90
C ASP A 88 -20.86 2.49 -11.10
N LYS A 89 -19.99 3.48 -10.89
CA LYS A 89 -19.48 4.39 -11.93
C LYS A 89 -17.99 4.18 -12.15
N LYS A 90 -17.47 4.63 -13.31
CA LYS A 90 -16.03 4.58 -13.63
C LYS A 90 -15.15 5.26 -12.57
N GLY A 91 -15.64 6.34 -11.96
CA GLY A 91 -14.90 7.00 -10.86
C GLY A 91 -14.78 6.14 -9.60
N ASP A 92 -15.79 5.32 -9.31
CA ASP A 92 -15.79 4.40 -8.16
C ASP A 92 -14.78 3.26 -8.38
N VAL A 93 -14.66 2.75 -9.62
CA VAL A 93 -13.66 1.74 -10.00
C VAL A 93 -12.26 2.28 -9.81
N LYS A 94 -11.95 3.43 -10.40
CA LYS A 94 -10.62 4.03 -10.29
C LYS A 94 -10.20 4.26 -8.83
N GLN A 95 -11.10 4.79 -8.01
CA GLN A 95 -10.83 4.98 -6.58
C GLN A 95 -10.57 3.65 -5.85
N THR A 96 -11.26 2.58 -6.24
CA THR A 96 -11.10 1.25 -5.64
C THR A 96 -9.80 0.60 -6.08
N GLN A 97 -9.43 0.72 -7.37
CA GLN A 97 -8.15 0.25 -7.91
C GLN A 97 -6.98 0.94 -7.21
N GLU A 98 -6.98 2.28 -7.14
CA GLU A 98 -5.95 3.06 -6.43
C GLU A 98 -5.82 2.60 -4.98
N LYS A 99 -6.94 2.46 -4.26
CA LYS A 99 -6.94 2.00 -2.86
C LYS A 99 -6.35 0.59 -2.71
N LEU A 100 -6.71 -0.35 -3.58
CA LEU A 100 -6.24 -1.73 -3.49
C LEU A 100 -4.76 -1.82 -3.88
N ALA A 101 -4.33 -1.17 -4.96
CA ALA A 101 -2.94 -1.09 -5.37
C ALA A 101 -2.06 -0.55 -4.21
N ASP A 102 -2.51 0.51 -3.54
CA ASP A 102 -1.82 1.07 -2.38
C ASP A 102 -1.71 0.06 -1.22
N ILE A 103 -2.80 -0.63 -0.88
CA ILE A 103 -2.81 -1.66 0.18
C ILE A 103 -1.84 -2.80 -0.16
N HIS A 104 -1.88 -3.29 -1.39
CA HIS A 104 -1.14 -4.48 -1.81
C HIS A 104 0.34 -4.20 -2.09
N TYR A 105 0.69 -2.99 -2.55
CA TYR A 105 2.08 -2.54 -2.63
C TYR A 105 2.76 -2.67 -1.28
N TRP A 106 2.16 -2.12 -0.22
CA TRP A 106 2.71 -2.25 1.12
C TRP A 106 2.65 -3.70 1.61
N ALA A 107 1.55 -4.44 1.39
CA ALA A 107 1.48 -5.85 1.80
C ALA A 107 2.60 -6.72 1.19
N SER A 108 3.05 -6.44 -0.03
CA SER A 108 4.17 -7.14 -0.68
C SER A 108 5.52 -6.95 0.04
N LEU A 109 5.67 -5.93 0.88
CA LEU A 109 6.85 -5.71 1.72
C LEU A 109 6.82 -6.56 3.01
N GLY A 110 5.86 -7.48 3.13
CA GLY A 110 5.72 -8.41 4.25
C GLY A 110 5.02 -7.80 5.47
N ASP A 111 5.24 -8.38 6.64
CA ASP A 111 4.57 -7.98 7.89
C ASP A 111 4.74 -6.49 8.22
N GLU A 112 5.87 -5.90 7.84
CA GLU A 112 6.18 -4.48 8.02
C GLU A 112 5.30 -3.58 7.17
N GLY A 113 5.16 -3.88 5.87
CA GLY A 113 4.28 -3.11 5.02
C GLY A 113 2.80 -3.24 5.38
N ILE A 114 2.37 -4.40 5.89
CA ILE A 114 1.02 -4.54 6.48
C ILE A 114 0.80 -3.57 7.65
N ARG A 115 1.82 -3.37 8.51
CA ARG A 115 1.73 -2.39 9.61
C ARG A 115 1.72 -0.95 9.08
N ILE A 116 2.58 -0.62 8.12
CA ILE A 116 2.63 0.70 7.47
C ILE A 116 1.28 1.06 6.84
N SER A 117 0.68 0.13 6.09
CA SER A 117 -0.64 0.33 5.45
C SER A 117 -1.72 0.67 6.48
N LYS A 118 -1.70 0.03 7.65
CA LYS A 118 -2.65 0.32 8.75
C LYS A 118 -2.45 1.72 9.33
N VAL A 119 -1.22 2.20 9.46
CA VAL A 119 -0.94 3.56 9.95
C VAL A 119 -1.50 4.60 9.00
N LEU A 120 -1.34 4.36 7.69
CA LEU A 120 -1.75 5.27 6.62
C LEU A 120 -3.18 5.05 6.13
N ASP A 121 -3.99 4.25 6.83
CA ASP A 121 -5.35 3.93 6.40
C ASP A 121 -6.18 5.20 6.18
N ASN A 122 -6.88 5.24 5.03
CA ASN A 122 -7.65 6.38 4.54
C ASN A 122 -6.86 7.67 4.24
N VAL A 123 -5.54 7.59 4.06
CA VAL A 123 -4.72 8.69 3.54
C VAL A 123 -4.33 8.38 2.10
N ASN A 124 -4.45 9.37 1.20
CA ASN A 124 -3.92 9.24 -0.16
C ASN A 124 -2.39 9.20 -0.09
N PRO A 125 -1.70 8.13 -0.54
CA PRO A 125 -0.25 8.03 -0.43
C PRO A 125 0.49 9.09 -1.25
N ASN A 126 -0.14 9.61 -2.31
CA ASN A 126 0.43 10.72 -3.10
C ASN A 126 0.31 12.08 -2.40
N ASP A 127 -0.41 12.16 -1.27
CA ASP A 127 -0.49 13.36 -0.42
C ASP A 127 0.56 13.24 0.71
N GLU A 128 1.83 13.39 0.33
CA GLU A 128 3.00 13.20 1.20
C GLU A 128 2.89 13.95 2.53
N MET A 129 2.35 15.18 2.49
CA MET A 129 2.13 16.01 3.67
C MET A 129 1.13 15.40 4.63
N LYS A 130 0.02 14.82 4.14
CA LYS A 130 -0.93 14.11 5.00
C LYS A 130 -0.36 12.80 5.53
N CYS A 131 0.41 12.07 4.72
CA CYS A 131 1.09 10.86 5.19
C CYS A 131 2.05 11.19 6.33
N MET A 132 2.84 12.28 6.19
CA MET A 132 3.72 12.78 7.24
C MET A 132 2.98 13.17 8.52
N GLN A 133 1.88 13.92 8.39
CA GLN A 133 1.04 14.30 9.53
C GLN A 133 0.50 13.06 10.24
N LYS A 134 0.02 12.07 9.48
CA LYS A 134 -0.51 10.82 10.03
C LYS A 134 0.55 10.04 10.80
N TRP A 135 1.77 9.96 10.27
CA TRP A 135 2.89 9.32 10.96
C TRP A 135 3.27 10.04 12.25
N VAL A 136 3.36 11.37 12.25
CA VAL A 136 3.65 12.14 13.48
C VAL A 136 2.56 11.93 14.53
N GLU A 137 1.28 12.04 14.14
CA GLU A 137 0.16 11.80 15.07
C GLU A 137 0.17 10.38 15.64
N TYR A 138 0.46 9.38 14.81
CA TYR A 138 0.53 7.99 15.25
C TYR A 138 1.70 7.77 16.22
N LEU A 139 2.92 8.17 15.83
CA LEU A 139 4.12 7.95 16.64
C LEU A 139 4.11 8.75 17.94
N ASP A 140 3.60 9.98 17.96
CA ASP A 140 3.52 10.80 19.18
C ASP A 140 2.56 10.18 20.22
N ASN A 141 1.55 9.42 19.78
CA ASN A 141 0.61 8.72 20.66
C ASN A 141 1.10 7.34 21.11
N GLU A 142 1.82 6.61 20.25
CA GLU A 142 2.17 5.20 20.50
C GLU A 142 3.58 5.03 21.11
N LEU A 143 4.52 5.95 20.84
CA LEU A 143 5.88 5.83 21.35
C LEU A 143 5.97 6.13 22.85
N SER A 144 6.71 5.28 23.55
CA SER A 144 6.93 5.39 25.00
C SER A 144 8.20 6.19 25.33
N PHE A 145 8.11 7.52 25.30
CA PHE A 145 9.25 8.37 25.66
C PHE A 145 9.63 8.27 27.16
N PRO A 146 10.93 8.33 27.50
CA PRO A 146 12.07 8.52 26.61
C PRO A 146 12.60 7.21 25.99
N ILE A 147 13.09 7.28 24.74
CA ILE A 147 13.67 6.13 24.02
C ILE A 147 15.17 6.30 23.91
N HIS A 148 15.95 5.26 24.20
CA HIS A 148 17.40 5.27 23.98
C HIS A 148 17.73 4.79 22.58
N ALA A 149 18.58 5.54 21.87
CA ALA A 149 18.91 5.26 20.47
C ALA A 149 20.41 5.45 20.17
N PHE A 150 20.86 4.87 19.08
CA PHE A 150 22.12 5.20 18.42
C PHE A 150 21.86 6.12 17.23
N VAL A 151 22.83 6.98 16.93
CA VAL A 151 22.88 7.75 15.68
C VAL A 151 23.44 6.84 14.59
N LEU A 152 22.69 6.64 13.51
CA LEU A 152 23.09 5.85 12.34
C LEU A 152 23.72 6.70 11.25
N ASP A 153 23.21 7.92 11.07
CA ASP A 153 23.71 8.89 10.10
C ASP A 153 23.76 10.29 10.71
N SER A 154 24.65 11.13 10.20
CA SER A 154 24.79 12.52 10.62
C SER A 154 25.29 13.37 9.46
N GLU A 155 24.50 14.37 9.07
CA GLU A 155 24.97 15.39 8.12
C GLU A 155 26.03 16.31 8.73
N ASP A 156 26.10 16.40 10.08
CA ASP A 156 26.98 17.30 10.82
C ASP A 156 27.87 16.53 11.81
N ASP A 157 28.88 15.85 11.24
CA ASP A 157 29.90 15.02 11.92
C ASP A 157 30.67 15.74 13.05
N PHE A 158 30.50 17.05 13.21
CA PHE A 158 31.17 17.83 14.24
C PHE A 158 30.47 17.77 15.60
N LEU A 159 29.13 17.75 15.65
CA LEU A 159 28.37 17.86 16.92
C LEU A 159 27.77 16.54 17.37
N ILE A 160 27.23 15.78 16.42
CA ILE A 160 26.60 14.48 16.65
C ILE A 160 27.27 13.52 15.69
N LYS A 161 27.80 12.42 16.22
CA LYS A 161 28.55 11.45 15.44
C LYS A 161 27.78 10.16 15.30
N ILE A 162 28.00 9.49 14.19
CA ILE A 162 27.56 8.11 14.00
C ILE A 162 28.06 7.26 15.17
N GLY A 163 27.16 6.47 15.75
CA GLY A 163 27.40 5.64 16.93
C GLY A 163 27.21 6.34 18.27
N ASP A 164 26.95 7.66 18.31
CA ASP A 164 26.63 8.34 19.56
C ASP A 164 25.34 7.77 20.17
N LYS A 165 25.36 7.56 21.49
CA LYS A 165 24.19 7.13 22.25
C LYS A 165 23.39 8.36 22.69
N VAL A 166 22.15 8.44 22.24
CA VAL A 166 21.24 9.56 22.51
C VAL A 166 19.97 9.10 23.20
N THR A 167 19.21 10.05 23.71
CA THR A 167 17.87 9.80 24.28
C THR A 167 16.85 10.66 23.56
N ILE A 168 15.92 10.03 22.84
CA ILE A 168 14.78 10.66 22.19
C ILE A 168 13.76 11.05 23.27
N LYS A 169 13.29 12.30 23.23
CA LYS A 169 12.36 12.88 24.21
C LYS A 169 10.99 13.20 23.66
N SER A 170 10.88 13.52 22.38
CA SER A 170 9.62 13.83 21.69
C SER A 170 9.84 13.96 20.18
N LEU A 171 8.74 14.02 19.42
CA LEU A 171 8.72 14.24 17.96
C LEU A 171 8.02 15.58 17.63
N PRO A 172 8.66 16.73 17.89
CA PRO A 172 7.98 18.02 17.89
C PRO A 172 7.48 18.51 16.52
N HIS A 173 8.04 18.02 15.41
CA HIS A 173 7.68 18.43 14.05
C HIS A 173 8.30 17.49 13.01
N PHE A 174 8.00 17.74 11.74
CA PHE A 174 8.63 17.14 10.58
C PHE A 174 9.09 18.23 9.61
N VAL A 175 10.02 17.88 8.71
CA VAL A 175 10.53 18.72 7.63
C VAL A 175 10.48 17.89 6.36
N ASP A 176 9.94 18.43 5.27
CA ASP A 176 9.66 17.69 4.02
C ASP A 176 10.85 16.83 3.53
N THR A 177 12.07 17.37 3.60
CA THR A 177 13.31 16.70 3.16
C THR A 177 13.87 15.69 4.17
N TYR A 178 13.61 15.86 5.46
CA TYR A 178 14.21 15.08 6.54
C TYR A 178 13.21 14.20 7.30
N GLY A 179 11.94 14.28 6.93
CA GLY A 179 10.85 13.63 7.63
C GLY A 179 10.70 14.12 9.07
N ILE A 180 10.27 13.22 9.95
CA ILE A 180 10.05 13.49 11.36
C ILE A 180 11.35 13.83 12.06
N VAL A 181 11.37 14.96 12.76
CA VAL A 181 12.53 15.46 13.51
C VAL A 181 12.34 15.14 14.98
N ALA A 182 13.25 14.33 15.52
CA ALA A 182 13.28 13.94 16.91
C ALA A 182 14.02 14.97 17.77
N CYS A 183 13.46 15.33 18.92
CA CYS A 183 14.18 16.01 19.98
C CYS A 183 15.04 15.00 20.75
N ILE A 184 16.35 15.13 20.71
CA ILE A 184 17.29 14.21 21.37
C ILE A 184 18.13 14.89 22.46
N LEU A 185 18.56 14.10 23.44
CA LEU A 185 19.59 14.47 24.41
C LEU A 185 20.87 13.66 24.16
N LEU A 186 21.99 14.36 24.02
CA LEU A 186 23.34 13.80 24.07
C LEU A 186 24.04 14.38 25.31
N GLY A 187 24.20 13.54 26.35
CA GLY A 187 24.55 14.01 27.69
C GLY A 187 23.47 14.94 28.25
N SER A 188 23.82 16.19 28.58
CA SER A 188 22.90 17.23 29.07
C SER A 188 22.44 18.22 28.01
N LYS A 189 22.92 18.09 26.77
CA LYS A 189 22.62 19.01 25.68
C LYS A 189 21.48 18.50 24.81
N LYS A 190 20.61 19.42 24.41
CA LYS A 190 19.46 19.17 23.54
C LYS A 190 19.85 19.43 22.09
N TYR A 191 19.49 18.51 21.20
CA TYR A 191 19.63 18.63 19.76
C TYR A 191 18.37 18.14 19.04
N TYR A 192 18.35 18.31 17.72
CA TYR A 192 17.33 17.80 16.84
C TYR A 192 17.99 16.96 15.76
N ASN A 193 17.43 15.79 15.49
CA ASN A 193 17.96 14.88 14.48
C ASN A 193 16.79 14.24 13.72
N PRO A 194 16.92 13.97 12.42
CA PRO A 194 15.94 13.16 11.72
C PRO A 194 15.75 11.83 12.45
N LEU A 195 14.50 11.41 12.63
CA LEU A 195 14.18 10.15 13.30
C LEU A 195 14.67 8.96 12.47
N CYS A 196 14.70 9.10 11.14
CA CYS A 196 15.18 8.05 10.24
C CYS A 196 16.66 7.72 10.42
N ASP A 197 17.43 8.66 10.96
CA ASP A 197 18.87 8.51 11.20
C ASP A 197 19.17 7.99 12.61
N LEU A 198 18.14 7.54 13.34
CA LEU A 198 18.26 6.98 14.68
C LEU A 198 17.85 5.51 14.68
N GLU A 199 18.47 4.72 15.56
CA GLU A 199 18.10 3.32 15.82
C GLU A 199 17.83 3.13 17.31
N ALA A 200 16.62 2.72 17.68
CA ALA A 200 16.33 2.39 19.07
C ALA A 200 17.21 1.20 19.54
N ILE A 201 17.77 1.30 20.74
CA ILE A 201 18.73 0.31 21.25
C ILE A 201 18.05 -1.01 21.59
N ASP A 202 16.85 -0.95 22.17
CA ASP A 202 16.09 -2.13 22.54
C ASP A 202 15.28 -2.65 21.35
N LYS A 203 15.90 -3.55 20.58
CA LYS A 203 15.30 -4.18 19.41
C LYS A 203 14.10 -5.09 19.73
N THR A 204 13.85 -5.36 21.00
CA THR A 204 12.69 -6.16 21.44
C THR A 204 11.50 -5.29 21.86
N SER A 205 11.69 -3.98 21.95
CA SER A 205 10.63 -3.03 22.31
C SER A 205 9.65 -2.80 21.17
N ALA A 206 8.40 -2.46 21.52
CA ALA A 206 7.42 -1.99 20.55
C ALA A 206 7.88 -0.69 19.86
N ASP A 207 8.55 0.20 20.60
CA ASP A 207 9.10 1.46 20.07
C ASP A 207 10.08 1.23 18.91
N PHE A 208 10.93 0.19 19.00
CA PHE A 208 11.83 -0.17 17.91
C PHE A 208 11.06 -0.53 16.64
N GLN A 209 10.04 -1.38 16.75
CA GLN A 209 9.20 -1.75 15.60
C GLN A 209 8.52 -0.51 14.98
N LEU A 210 7.93 0.37 15.80
CA LEU A 210 7.24 1.57 15.32
C LEU A 210 8.19 2.53 14.57
N ILE A 211 9.42 2.68 15.07
CA ILE A 211 10.44 3.52 14.42
C ILE A 211 10.93 2.89 13.12
N GLU A 212 11.13 1.57 13.07
CA GLU A 212 11.53 0.87 11.84
C GLU A 212 10.43 0.92 10.78
N ASP A 213 9.16 0.70 11.14
CA ASP A 213 8.04 0.80 10.20
C ASP A 213 7.99 2.21 9.55
N TYR A 214 8.19 3.26 10.33
CA TYR A 214 8.30 4.63 9.81
C TYR A 214 9.51 4.81 8.89
N LYS A 215 10.68 4.27 9.25
CA LYS A 215 11.91 4.36 8.45
C LYS A 215 11.74 3.68 7.09
N THR A 216 11.14 2.50 7.07
CA THR A 216 10.86 1.76 5.85
C THR A 216 9.87 2.50 4.97
N TRP A 217 8.79 3.04 5.53
CA TRP A 217 7.90 3.91 4.77
C TRP A 217 8.64 5.13 4.20
N PHE A 218 9.42 5.83 5.03
CA PHE A 218 10.13 7.05 4.64
C PHE A 218 11.15 6.82 3.51
N ALA A 219 11.78 5.65 3.47
CA ALA A 219 12.73 5.27 2.43
C ALA A 219 12.08 4.83 1.11
N ASN A 220 10.79 4.45 1.13
CA ASN A 220 10.05 3.94 -0.04
C ASN A 220 8.95 4.89 -0.56
N ARG A 221 8.82 6.09 0.01
CA ARG A 221 7.85 7.11 -0.42
C ARG A 221 8.34 7.91 -1.63
#